data_AF-A0A537YBT6-F1
#
_entry.id   AF-A0A537YBT6-F1
#
_cell.length_a   1.000
_cell.length_b   1.000
_cell.length_c   1.000
_cell.angle_alpha   90.00
_cell.angle_beta   90.00
_cell.angle_gamma   90.00
#
_symmetry.space_group_name_H-M   'P 1'
#
loop_
_entity.id
_entity.type
_entity.pdbx_description
1 polymer ?
#
loop_
_entity_poly.entity_id
_entity_poly.type
_entity_poly.pdbx_seq_one_letter_code
_entity_poly.pdbx_strand_id
1 'polypeptide(L)'
;TDMSQMITLTKSASGWNTSSAMTGNLNNRRWFSSSVLLPNGQAVVFNGADKDEVILPGSEMPVHQAELFDPATNKWTALSSSSRDRTYHNSAILLPDGSILVGGHAPINQGYGGTGNALPLDQLGFAHNLKDPSFERFYPPYLYAGPRPKLNASQAHATWGGTLRAQIAPGSAPIDHFVLTRLPAQTHITDADARTIILGAGQRNGSSVSLRIPNNRAAVTPGFYYLFGISPKGVPSVATIVQVADRHYFTGASSATPVGLATQKLRTSSAGSITAVQQPASAPRAAKKTAAAPVSTEANLASDVTVPTGKPIAPARSSQAWMIVLIALMGAVLTRRIWSLARR
;
A
#
# COMPACT_ATOMS: atom_id res chain seq x y z
N THR A 1 13.75 -9.02 -2.57
CA THR A 1 13.65 -10.24 -3.43
C THR A 1 12.85 -9.88 -4.68
N ASP A 2 13.09 -10.53 -5.81
CA ASP A 2 12.31 -10.42 -7.06
C ASP A 2 11.31 -11.59 -7.24
N MET A 3 11.35 -12.56 -6.33
CA MET A 3 10.47 -13.71 -6.35
C MET A 3 9.04 -13.31 -6.04
N SER A 4 8.10 -13.89 -6.79
CA SER A 4 6.67 -13.79 -6.51
C SER A 4 6.00 -15.16 -6.59
N GLN A 5 4.94 -15.31 -5.81
CA GLN A 5 4.13 -16.52 -5.74
C GLN A 5 2.66 -16.15 -5.75
N MET A 6 1.84 -17.01 -6.34
CA MET A 6 0.40 -16.94 -6.25
C MET A 6 -0.07 -18.04 -5.30
N ILE A 7 -0.95 -17.68 -4.37
CA ILE A 7 -1.65 -18.63 -3.51
C ILE A 7 -3.11 -18.62 -3.92
N THR A 8 -3.62 -19.77 -4.33
CA THR A 8 -5.01 -19.95 -4.77
C THR A 8 -5.78 -20.76 -3.74
N LEU A 9 -6.90 -20.20 -3.28
CA LEU A 9 -7.83 -20.85 -2.36
C LEU A 9 -9.13 -21.17 -3.12
N THR A 10 -9.46 -22.45 -3.24
CA THR A 10 -10.67 -22.91 -3.93
C THR A 10 -11.58 -23.64 -2.94
N LYS A 11 -12.85 -23.22 -2.87
CA LYS A 11 -13.88 -23.93 -2.08
C LYS A 11 -14.63 -24.91 -2.99
N SER A 12 -14.60 -26.20 -2.67
CA SER A 12 -15.42 -27.26 -3.28
C SER A 12 -16.48 -27.77 -2.28
N ALA A 13 -17.33 -28.70 -2.73
CA ALA A 13 -18.25 -29.41 -1.84
C ALA A 13 -17.52 -30.22 -0.75
N SER A 14 -16.29 -30.68 -1.05
CA SER A 14 -15.45 -31.48 -0.14
C SER A 14 -14.59 -30.64 0.83
N GLY A 15 -14.60 -29.31 0.72
CA GLY A 15 -13.87 -28.42 1.62
C GLY A 15 -13.06 -27.34 0.91
N TRP A 16 -12.00 -26.87 1.57
CA TRP A 16 -11.08 -25.87 1.03
C TRP A 16 -9.82 -26.54 0.48
N ASN A 17 -9.43 -26.15 -0.73
CA ASN A 17 -8.17 -26.53 -1.34
C ASN A 17 -7.27 -25.30 -1.42
N THR A 18 -6.00 -25.45 -1.06
CA THR A 18 -4.98 -24.42 -1.19
C THR A 18 -3.91 -24.91 -2.14
N SER A 19 -3.55 -24.11 -3.13
CA SER A 19 -2.36 -24.32 -3.95
C SER A 19 -1.47 -23.09 -3.91
N SER A 20 -0.17 -23.31 -4.07
CA SER A 20 0.81 -22.24 -4.24
C SER A 20 1.70 -22.56 -5.42
N ALA A 21 1.95 -21.56 -6.26
CA ALA A 21 2.84 -21.66 -7.40
C ALA A 21 3.71 -20.41 -7.49
N MET A 22 5.00 -20.60 -7.78
CA MET A 22 5.86 -19.51 -8.19
C MET A 22 5.28 -18.89 -9.47
N THR A 23 5.25 -17.56 -9.52
CA THR A 23 4.93 -16.85 -10.75
C THR A 23 6.24 -16.44 -11.43
N GLY A 24 6.19 -15.78 -12.59
CA GLY A 24 7.39 -15.15 -13.13
C GLY A 24 8.02 -14.20 -12.09
N ASN A 25 9.34 -13.99 -12.14
CA ASN A 25 9.97 -13.00 -11.27
C ASN A 25 9.61 -11.58 -11.71
N LEU A 26 9.65 -10.65 -10.76
CA LEU A 26 9.70 -9.23 -11.08
C LEU A 26 11.01 -8.92 -11.82
N ASN A 27 10.97 -7.93 -12.70
CA ASN A 27 12.15 -7.42 -13.41
C ASN A 27 13.10 -6.70 -12.45
N ASN A 28 12.56 -6.09 -11.40
CA ASN A 28 13.35 -5.40 -10.37
C ASN A 28 13.05 -5.98 -8.99
N ARG A 29 14.13 -6.30 -8.26
CA ARG A 29 14.05 -6.62 -6.83
C ARG A 29 13.59 -5.38 -6.08
N ARG A 30 12.60 -5.53 -5.20
CA ARG A 30 12.01 -4.39 -4.52
C ARG A 30 11.65 -4.71 -3.07
N TRP A 31 12.21 -3.94 -2.15
CA TRP A 31 11.75 -3.71 -0.78
C TRP A 31 10.80 -2.53 -0.77
N PHE A 32 9.91 -2.46 0.22
CA PHE A 32 8.99 -1.31 0.42
C PHE A 32 8.05 -0.97 -0.76
N SER A 33 7.78 -1.93 -1.65
CA SER A 33 6.91 -1.71 -2.79
C SER A 33 5.44 -1.53 -2.40
N SER A 34 4.70 -0.71 -3.15
CA SER A 34 3.25 -0.60 -3.02
C SER A 34 2.54 -1.36 -4.12
N SER A 35 1.60 -2.24 -3.76
CA SER A 35 0.81 -3.03 -4.71
C SER A 35 -0.64 -2.58 -4.76
N VAL A 36 -1.22 -2.52 -5.96
CA VAL A 36 -2.62 -2.16 -6.20
C VAL A 36 -3.30 -3.27 -7.01
N LEU A 37 -4.38 -3.83 -6.47
CA LEU A 37 -5.26 -4.74 -7.19
C LEU A 37 -6.18 -3.94 -8.13
N LEU A 38 -6.22 -4.33 -9.40
CA LEU A 38 -7.00 -3.65 -10.43
C LEU A 38 -8.40 -4.27 -10.60
N PRO A 39 -9.38 -3.49 -11.09
CA PRO A 39 -10.73 -3.99 -11.34
C PRO A 39 -10.80 -5.12 -12.37
N ASN A 40 -9.83 -5.19 -13.29
CA ASN A 40 -9.76 -6.23 -14.32
C ASN A 40 -9.04 -7.51 -13.85
N GLY A 41 -8.71 -7.62 -12.56
CA GLY A 41 -8.08 -8.80 -11.97
C GLY A 41 -6.55 -8.80 -12.02
N GLN A 42 -5.92 -7.83 -12.70
CA GLN A 42 -4.46 -7.67 -12.69
C GLN A 42 -4.01 -6.95 -11.41
N ALA A 43 -2.69 -6.95 -11.15
CA ALA A 43 -2.11 -6.18 -10.05
C ALA A 43 -0.94 -5.34 -10.55
N VAL A 44 -0.79 -4.12 -10.06
CA VAL A 44 0.39 -3.28 -10.36
C VAL A 44 1.21 -3.11 -9.11
N VAL A 45 2.53 -3.23 -9.24
CA VAL A 45 3.48 -2.91 -8.18
C VAL A 45 4.26 -1.66 -8.56
N PHE A 46 4.36 -0.75 -7.61
CA PHE A 46 5.05 0.53 -7.72
C PHE A 46 6.18 0.60 -6.71
N ASN A 47 7.14 1.48 -7.00
CA ASN A 47 8.06 2.02 -6.01
C ASN A 47 8.90 0.94 -5.31
N GLY A 48 9.59 1.36 -4.25
CA GLY A 48 10.47 0.53 -3.46
C GLY A 48 11.94 0.75 -3.81
N ALA A 49 12.79 -0.11 -3.26
CA ALA A 49 14.22 -0.07 -3.47
C ALA A 49 14.84 -1.46 -3.59
N ASP A 50 16.03 -1.56 -4.15
CA ASP A 50 16.73 -2.84 -4.32
C ASP A 50 17.09 -3.55 -3.00
N LYS A 51 17.21 -2.79 -1.90
CA LYS A 51 17.52 -3.29 -0.56
C LYS A 51 16.76 -2.54 0.55
N ASP A 52 16.89 -3.09 1.77
CA ASP A 52 16.44 -2.44 3.01
C ASP A 52 17.30 -1.21 3.32
N GLU A 53 16.67 -0.17 3.87
CA GLU A 53 17.25 1.14 4.18
C GLU A 53 17.48 1.36 5.69
N VAL A 54 17.09 0.43 6.59
CA VAL A 54 17.16 0.59 8.06
C VAL A 54 18.55 1.02 8.60
N ILE A 55 19.62 0.43 8.07
CA ILE A 55 20.99 0.66 8.57
C ILE A 55 21.58 1.96 8.02
N LEU A 56 21.28 2.28 6.76
CA LEU A 56 21.82 3.44 6.06
C LEU A 56 20.81 3.96 5.03
N PRO A 57 19.82 4.75 5.46
CA PRO A 57 18.82 5.33 4.57
C PRO A 57 19.45 6.15 3.44
N GLY A 58 18.87 6.09 2.24
CA GLY A 58 19.35 6.69 0.99
C GLY A 58 20.67 6.11 0.48
N SER A 59 20.98 4.88 0.86
CA SER A 59 22.04 4.09 0.22
C SER A 59 21.48 3.03 -0.72
N GLU A 60 20.17 2.91 -0.78
CA GLU A 60 19.38 2.06 -1.65
C GLU A 60 19.13 2.70 -3.02
N MET A 61 18.96 1.86 -4.03
CA MET A 61 18.61 2.30 -5.39
C MET A 61 17.09 2.27 -5.54
N PRO A 62 16.44 3.42 -5.81
CA PRO A 62 14.99 3.47 -5.96
C PRO A 62 14.55 2.73 -7.23
N VAL A 63 13.44 1.99 -7.12
CA VAL A 63 12.83 1.29 -8.25
C VAL A 63 11.70 2.12 -8.82
N HIS A 64 11.98 2.83 -9.91
CA HIS A 64 11.00 3.69 -10.57
C HIS A 64 10.01 2.95 -11.46
N GLN A 65 10.46 1.86 -12.09
CA GLN A 65 9.66 1.12 -13.06
C GLN A 65 8.51 0.41 -12.34
N ALA A 66 7.27 0.77 -12.70
CA ALA A 66 6.10 0.00 -12.27
C ALA A 66 6.04 -1.32 -13.04
N GLU A 67 5.44 -2.34 -12.44
CA GLU A 67 5.30 -3.66 -13.05
C GLU A 67 3.88 -4.20 -12.90
N LEU A 68 3.31 -4.69 -13.99
CA LEU A 68 1.98 -5.27 -14.05
C LEU A 68 2.08 -6.79 -13.98
N PHE A 69 1.43 -7.39 -12.99
CA PHE A 69 1.20 -8.81 -12.92
C PHE A 69 -0.14 -9.19 -13.54
N ASP A 70 -0.12 -10.14 -14.46
CA ASP A 70 -1.30 -10.77 -15.04
C ASP A 70 -1.46 -12.21 -14.52
N PRO A 71 -2.44 -12.47 -13.65
CA PRO A 71 -2.72 -13.82 -13.13
C PRO A 71 -3.12 -14.84 -14.20
N ALA A 72 -3.69 -14.40 -15.33
CA ALA A 72 -4.11 -15.32 -16.39
C ALA A 72 -2.91 -15.95 -17.12
N THR A 73 -1.81 -15.21 -17.22
CA THR A 73 -0.60 -15.65 -17.91
C THR A 73 0.57 -15.94 -16.95
N ASN A 74 0.43 -15.61 -15.66
CA ASN A 74 1.49 -15.66 -14.64
C ASN A 74 2.74 -14.85 -15.01
N LYS A 75 2.56 -13.74 -15.74
CA LYS A 75 3.65 -12.90 -16.24
C LYS A 75 3.67 -11.52 -15.59
N TRP A 76 4.89 -11.00 -15.42
CA TRP A 76 5.15 -9.61 -15.12
C TRP A 76 5.50 -8.85 -16.38
N THR A 77 4.94 -7.65 -16.53
CA THR A 77 5.21 -6.74 -17.64
C THR A 77 5.70 -5.42 -17.07
N ALA A 78 6.86 -4.97 -17.55
CA ALA A 78 7.37 -3.64 -17.24
C ALA A 78 6.44 -2.55 -17.79
N LEU A 79 6.16 -1.53 -16.98
CA LEU A 79 5.38 -0.36 -17.33
C LEU A 79 6.26 0.90 -17.34
N SER A 80 5.64 2.08 -17.43
CA SER A 80 6.36 3.35 -17.31
C SER A 80 6.99 3.53 -15.93
N SER A 81 8.05 4.33 -15.89
CA SER A 81 8.77 4.68 -14.68
C SER A 81 8.24 5.97 -14.06
N SER A 82 8.16 6.02 -12.73
CA SER A 82 7.95 7.25 -11.97
C SER A 82 9.15 8.19 -12.08
N SER A 83 8.92 9.49 -11.94
CA SER A 83 9.97 10.52 -11.90
C SER A 83 10.52 10.77 -10.49
N ARG A 84 9.99 10.08 -9.47
CA ARG A 84 10.28 10.32 -8.06
C ARG A 84 10.89 9.10 -7.41
N ASP A 85 11.84 9.33 -6.50
CA ASP A 85 12.38 8.29 -5.64
C ASP A 85 11.34 8.01 -4.55
N ARG A 86 10.76 6.82 -4.57
CA ARG A 86 9.76 6.43 -3.58
C ARG A 86 10.17 5.11 -2.95
N THR A 87 10.86 5.19 -1.82
CA THR A 87 11.27 4.01 -1.02
C THR A 87 10.31 3.80 0.16
N TYR A 88 10.75 3.85 1.41
CA TYR A 88 9.88 3.71 2.58
C TYR A 88 8.82 4.83 2.69
N HIS A 89 7.72 4.54 3.40
CA HIS A 89 6.53 5.41 3.56
C HIS A 89 5.91 5.95 2.25
N ASN A 90 6.02 5.21 1.15
CA ASN A 90 5.22 5.47 -0.04
C ASN A 90 3.84 4.77 0.05
N SER A 91 2.91 5.16 -0.82
CA SER A 91 1.61 4.51 -0.99
C SER A 91 1.11 4.61 -2.43
N ALA A 92 0.30 3.63 -2.84
CA ALA A 92 -0.40 3.62 -4.11
C ALA A 92 -1.84 3.12 -3.90
N ILE A 93 -2.84 3.90 -4.34
CA ILE A 93 -4.26 3.56 -4.14
C ILE A 93 -5.05 3.63 -5.43
N LEU A 94 -5.96 2.68 -5.62
CA LEU A 94 -6.91 2.68 -6.73
C LEU A 94 -7.93 3.82 -6.54
N LEU A 95 -8.10 4.62 -7.58
CA LEU A 95 -9.10 5.68 -7.64
C LEU A 95 -10.40 5.19 -8.29
N PRO A 96 -11.55 5.84 -7.99
CA PRO A 96 -12.84 5.42 -8.54
C PRO A 96 -12.94 5.55 -10.05
N ASP A 97 -12.03 6.27 -10.71
CA ASP A 97 -11.98 6.31 -12.17
C ASP A 97 -10.98 5.31 -12.78
N GLY A 98 -10.52 4.32 -12.01
CA GLY A 98 -9.61 3.28 -12.51
C GLY A 98 -8.19 3.78 -12.77
N SER A 99 -7.85 5.02 -12.44
CA SER A 99 -6.46 5.43 -12.32
C SER A 99 -5.91 5.08 -10.92
N ILE A 100 -4.62 5.28 -10.71
CA ILE A 100 -3.94 5.01 -9.45
C ILE A 100 -3.27 6.29 -8.98
N LEU A 101 -3.51 6.67 -7.73
CA LEU A 101 -2.76 7.74 -7.08
C LEU A 101 -1.54 7.12 -6.40
N VAL A 102 -0.35 7.53 -6.81
CA VAL A 102 0.92 7.08 -6.24
C VAL A 102 1.54 8.27 -5.54
N GLY A 103 2.04 8.11 -4.32
CA GLY A 103 2.60 9.25 -3.61
C GLY A 103 3.27 8.91 -2.31
N GLY A 104 3.77 9.95 -1.65
CA GLY A 104 4.52 9.83 -0.42
C GLY A 104 5.92 9.27 -0.64
N HIS A 105 6.79 9.63 0.30
CA HIS A 105 8.04 8.96 0.63
C HIS A 105 8.59 9.65 1.87
N ALA A 106 9.08 8.86 2.81
CA ALA A 106 9.85 9.37 3.93
C ALA A 106 10.75 8.25 4.42
N PRO A 107 12.07 8.49 4.48
CA PRO A 107 13.00 7.45 4.89
C PRO A 107 12.76 7.03 6.34
N ILE A 108 13.17 5.81 6.69
CA ILE A 108 13.19 5.33 8.07
C ILE A 108 14.08 6.26 8.90
N ASN A 109 13.55 6.80 10.00
CA ASN A 109 14.37 7.52 10.97
C ASN A 109 15.37 6.53 11.57
N GLN A 110 16.66 6.76 11.30
CA GLN A 110 17.78 5.91 11.71
C GLN A 110 17.69 5.54 13.19
N GLY A 111 17.90 4.25 13.51
CA GLY A 111 18.04 3.82 14.90
C GLY A 111 19.19 4.56 15.59
N TYR A 112 18.88 5.33 16.64
CA TYR A 112 19.78 5.73 17.73
C TYR A 112 21.26 6.02 17.39
N GLY A 113 21.57 6.77 16.31
CA GLY A 113 22.98 6.87 15.88
C GLY A 113 23.44 8.07 15.05
N GLY A 114 22.56 8.95 14.59
CA GLY A 114 23.04 10.17 13.93
C GLY A 114 22.00 10.91 13.12
N THR A 115 21.44 11.98 13.69
CA THR A 115 20.69 12.96 12.92
C THR A 115 21.63 13.72 11.99
N GLY A 116 21.44 13.59 10.69
CA GLY A 116 21.54 14.76 9.83
C GLY A 116 22.50 14.77 8.65
N ASN A 117 23.28 13.73 8.39
CA ASN A 117 24.09 13.67 7.16
C ASN A 117 24.06 12.26 6.58
N ALA A 118 22.95 11.88 5.95
CA ALA A 118 23.14 11.01 4.81
C ALA A 118 24.03 11.77 3.83
N LEU A 119 25.11 11.14 3.38
CA LEU A 119 25.89 11.68 2.27
C LEU A 119 24.91 12.04 1.12
N PRO A 120 25.13 13.11 0.35
CA PRO A 120 24.31 13.44 -0.82
C PRO A 120 24.57 12.42 -1.92
N LEU A 121 24.09 11.20 -1.70
CA LEU A 121 24.22 10.04 -2.56
C LEU A 121 23.16 10.03 -3.67
N ASP A 122 22.17 10.91 -3.58
CA ASP A 122 21.18 11.16 -4.62
C ASP A 122 21.84 11.56 -5.95
N GLN A 123 22.91 12.35 -5.89
CA GLN A 123 23.73 12.70 -7.06
C GLN A 123 24.44 11.49 -7.69
N LEU A 124 24.53 10.37 -6.97
CA LEU A 124 25.12 9.12 -7.42
C LEU A 124 24.06 8.06 -7.79
N GLY A 125 22.78 8.44 -7.85
CA GLY A 125 21.66 7.58 -8.23
C GLY A 125 21.00 6.81 -7.08
N PHE A 126 21.42 7.04 -5.85
CA PHE A 126 20.76 6.48 -4.67
C PHE A 126 19.50 7.28 -4.30
N ALA A 127 18.62 6.70 -3.48
CA ALA A 127 17.41 7.37 -3.07
C ALA A 127 17.70 8.62 -2.22
N HIS A 128 16.92 9.68 -2.42
CA HIS A 128 17.02 10.85 -1.57
C HIS A 128 16.49 10.59 -0.15
N ASN A 129 17.11 11.21 0.85
CA ASN A 129 16.69 11.12 2.26
C ASN A 129 15.75 12.23 2.72
N LEU A 130 15.00 12.82 1.79
CA LEU A 130 14.06 13.90 2.07
C LEU A 130 12.63 13.39 2.02
N LYS A 131 11.74 13.97 2.82
CA LYS A 131 10.31 13.67 2.71
C LYS A 131 9.77 14.22 1.39
N ASP A 132 9.06 13.40 0.63
CA ASP A 132 8.35 13.82 -0.57
C ASP A 132 6.83 13.67 -0.39
N PRO A 133 6.10 14.78 -0.17
CA PRO A 133 4.64 14.76 -0.06
C PRO A 133 3.94 14.78 -1.43
N SER A 134 4.68 14.72 -2.54
CA SER A 134 4.11 14.77 -3.88
C SER A 134 3.32 13.51 -4.22
N PHE A 135 2.40 13.67 -5.16
CA PHE A 135 1.63 12.59 -5.76
C PHE A 135 1.79 12.62 -7.28
N GLU A 136 1.83 11.44 -7.87
CA GLU A 136 1.74 11.19 -9.30
C GLU A 136 0.47 10.38 -9.56
N ARG A 137 -0.10 10.56 -10.75
CA ARG A 137 -1.26 9.80 -11.18
C ARG A 137 -0.87 8.86 -12.29
N PHE A 138 -1.03 7.57 -12.04
CA PHE A 138 -0.74 6.52 -13.00
C PHE A 138 -2.02 6.05 -13.70
N TYR A 139 -1.96 5.90 -15.02
CA TYR A 139 -3.06 5.44 -15.84
C TYR A 139 -2.72 4.04 -16.39
N PRO A 140 -3.34 2.97 -15.86
CA PRO A 140 -3.02 1.62 -16.29
C PRO A 140 -3.33 1.36 -17.78
N PRO A 141 -2.62 0.41 -18.43
CA PRO A 141 -2.80 0.11 -19.86
C PRO A 141 -4.26 -0.15 -20.27
N TYR A 142 -5.08 -0.73 -19.38
CA TYR A 142 -6.49 -0.98 -19.67
C TYR A 142 -7.27 0.30 -19.98
N LEU A 143 -6.87 1.48 -19.50
CA LEU A 143 -7.57 2.74 -19.78
C LEU A 143 -7.42 3.17 -21.24
N TYR A 144 -6.45 2.60 -21.95
CA TYR A 144 -6.17 2.87 -23.36
C TYR A 144 -6.62 1.72 -24.28
N ALA A 145 -7.14 0.62 -23.72
CA ALA A 145 -7.46 -0.59 -24.48
C ALA A 145 -8.74 -0.47 -25.33
N GLY A 146 -9.56 0.56 -25.11
CA GLY A 146 -10.76 0.82 -25.93
C GLY A 146 -11.79 1.72 -25.25
N PRO A 147 -13.02 1.77 -25.82
CA PRO A 147 -14.09 2.59 -25.28
C PRO A 147 -14.43 2.22 -23.84
N ARG A 148 -14.63 3.24 -23.01
CA ARG A 148 -14.92 3.09 -21.59
C ARG A 148 -16.42 2.87 -21.34
N PRO A 149 -16.83 1.81 -20.61
CA PRO A 149 -18.22 1.66 -20.18
C PRO A 149 -18.64 2.77 -19.23
N LYS A 150 -19.95 3.05 -19.18
CA LYS A 150 -20.53 4.13 -18.38
C LYS A 150 -21.71 3.62 -17.58
N LEU A 151 -21.70 3.89 -16.28
CA LEU A 151 -22.84 3.74 -15.39
C LEU A 151 -23.46 5.12 -15.17
N ASN A 152 -24.78 5.21 -15.09
CA ASN A 152 -25.47 6.43 -14.67
C ASN A 152 -25.63 6.47 -13.15
N ALA A 153 -26.00 5.33 -12.56
CA ALA A 153 -26.23 5.20 -11.13
C ALA A 153 -26.19 3.73 -10.70
N SER A 154 -26.13 3.51 -9.39
CA SER A 154 -26.41 2.24 -8.73
C SER A 154 -27.21 2.49 -7.45
N GLN A 155 -27.69 1.44 -6.79
CA GLN A 155 -28.10 1.58 -5.40
C GLN A 155 -26.87 1.84 -4.54
N ALA A 156 -26.98 2.75 -3.56
CA ALA A 156 -25.85 3.09 -2.69
C ALA A 156 -25.54 1.99 -1.66
N HIS A 157 -26.43 1.01 -1.51
CA HIS A 157 -26.24 -0.09 -0.58
C HIS A 157 -26.87 -1.39 -1.05
N ALA A 158 -26.36 -2.51 -0.54
CA ALA A 158 -26.92 -3.84 -0.73
C ALA A 158 -26.61 -4.76 0.46
N THR A 159 -27.43 -5.80 0.63
CA THR A 159 -27.22 -6.85 1.63
C THR A 159 -26.53 -8.06 1.03
N TRP A 160 -25.84 -8.85 1.87
CA TRP A 160 -25.35 -10.17 1.46
C TRP A 160 -26.48 -11.08 1.02
N GLY A 161 -26.27 -11.79 -0.08
CA GLY A 161 -27.32 -12.60 -0.69
C GLY A 161 -28.47 -11.77 -1.27
N GLY A 162 -28.44 -10.44 -1.20
CA GLY A 162 -29.38 -9.53 -1.82
C GLY A 162 -29.04 -9.21 -3.27
N THR A 163 -29.84 -8.32 -3.86
CA THR A 163 -29.66 -7.83 -5.21
C THR A 163 -29.26 -6.37 -5.19
N LEU A 164 -28.16 -6.05 -5.85
CA LEU A 164 -27.69 -4.70 -6.15
C LEU A 164 -28.10 -4.34 -7.58
N ARG A 165 -28.83 -3.23 -7.76
CA ARG A 165 -29.21 -2.72 -9.08
C ARG A 165 -28.27 -1.60 -9.53
N ALA A 166 -27.90 -1.63 -10.80
CA ALA A 166 -27.17 -0.55 -11.47
C ALA A 166 -27.85 -0.16 -12.79
N GLN A 167 -27.60 1.06 -13.23
CA GLN A 167 -28.09 1.64 -14.47
C GLN A 167 -26.92 1.92 -15.40
N ILE A 168 -26.94 1.27 -16.56
CA ILE A 168 -25.97 1.49 -17.63
C ILE A 168 -26.38 2.76 -18.40
N ALA A 169 -25.42 3.62 -18.70
CA ALA A 169 -25.70 4.85 -19.44
C ALA A 169 -26.12 4.55 -20.89
N PRO A 170 -27.05 5.33 -21.49
CA PRO A 170 -27.32 5.27 -22.92
C PRO A 170 -26.03 5.43 -23.74
N GLY A 171 -25.83 4.59 -24.75
CA GLY A 171 -24.62 4.61 -25.58
C GLY A 171 -23.33 4.19 -24.84
N SER A 172 -23.43 3.56 -23.66
CA SER A 172 -22.27 2.97 -22.99
C SER A 172 -21.59 1.94 -23.88
N ALA A 173 -20.25 1.86 -23.78
CA ALA A 173 -19.52 0.71 -24.29
C ALA A 173 -20.03 -0.60 -23.66
N PRO A 174 -19.88 -1.75 -24.35
CA PRO A 174 -20.29 -3.05 -23.81
C PRO A 174 -19.62 -3.35 -22.46
N ILE A 175 -20.41 -3.92 -21.55
CA ILE A 175 -19.93 -4.46 -20.27
C ILE A 175 -19.99 -5.98 -20.38
N ASP A 176 -18.89 -6.66 -20.06
CA ASP A 176 -18.80 -8.11 -19.95
C ASP A 176 -19.29 -8.57 -18.57
N HIS A 177 -18.71 -8.00 -17.50
CA HIS A 177 -19.07 -8.32 -16.12
C HIS A 177 -18.91 -7.12 -15.19
N PHE A 178 -19.41 -7.27 -13.97
CA PHE A 178 -19.30 -6.30 -12.89
C PHE A 178 -18.41 -6.82 -11.78
N VAL A 179 -17.72 -5.89 -11.11
CA VAL A 179 -16.88 -6.20 -9.95
C VAL A 179 -17.13 -5.23 -8.80
N LEU A 180 -16.95 -5.71 -7.57
CA LEU A 180 -16.81 -4.89 -6.38
C LEU A 180 -15.35 -4.89 -5.94
N THR A 181 -14.68 -3.74 -6.00
CA THR A 181 -13.33 -3.58 -5.44
C THR A 181 -13.44 -2.80 -4.14
N ARG A 182 -12.90 -3.35 -3.04
CA ARG A 182 -12.98 -2.65 -1.73
C ARG A 182 -12.18 -1.36 -1.79
N LEU A 183 -12.68 -0.32 -1.12
CA LEU A 183 -11.94 0.94 -1.04
C LEU A 183 -10.58 0.69 -0.36
N PRO A 184 -9.48 1.20 -0.93
CA PRO A 184 -8.14 0.94 -0.43
C PRO A 184 -7.84 1.72 0.85
N ALA A 185 -7.06 1.11 1.74
CA ALA A 185 -6.56 1.73 2.96
C ALA A 185 -5.11 1.28 3.20
N GLN A 186 -4.18 1.92 2.50
CA GLN A 186 -2.78 1.48 2.47
C GLN A 186 -1.89 2.34 3.39
N THR A 187 -1.05 1.67 4.17
CA THR A 187 0.13 2.27 4.80
C THR A 187 1.20 1.20 5.00
N HIS A 188 2.48 1.57 5.02
CA HIS A 188 3.58 0.64 5.30
C HIS A 188 3.45 -0.64 4.48
N ILE A 189 3.37 -0.50 3.15
CA ILE A 189 3.19 -1.56 2.15
C ILE A 189 1.96 -2.47 2.33
N THR A 190 1.11 -2.18 3.31
CA THR A 190 0.03 -3.06 3.73
C THR A 190 -1.30 -2.41 3.38
N ASP A 191 -2.13 -3.14 2.64
CA ASP A 191 -3.55 -2.86 2.49
C ASP A 191 -4.32 -4.10 2.93
N ALA A 192 -4.90 -4.05 4.13
CA ALA A 192 -5.67 -5.17 4.69
C ALA A 192 -7.08 -5.30 4.08
N ASP A 193 -7.52 -4.28 3.35
CA ASP A 193 -8.85 -4.22 2.75
C ASP A 193 -8.85 -4.66 1.29
N ALA A 194 -7.72 -4.56 0.59
CA ALA A 194 -7.53 -4.93 -0.81
C ALA A 194 -8.20 -6.27 -1.19
N ARG A 195 -9.26 -6.17 -1.99
CA ARG A 195 -9.97 -7.32 -2.58
C ARG A 195 -10.87 -6.88 -3.72
N THR A 196 -11.05 -7.76 -4.70
CA THR A 196 -12.00 -7.60 -5.79
C THR A 196 -12.91 -8.82 -5.85
N ILE A 197 -14.21 -8.60 -5.95
CA ILE A 197 -15.25 -9.62 -6.03
C ILE A 197 -15.93 -9.53 -7.39
N ILE A 198 -15.88 -10.60 -8.16
CA ILE A 198 -16.54 -10.69 -9.46
C ILE A 198 -18.03 -11.03 -9.23
N LEU A 199 -18.92 -10.17 -9.72
CA LEU A 199 -20.38 -10.35 -9.65
C LEU A 199 -20.97 -11.00 -10.91
N GLY A 200 -20.19 -11.08 -11.99
CA GLY A 200 -20.62 -11.58 -13.30
C GLY A 200 -21.39 -10.55 -14.13
N ALA A 201 -22.04 -10.99 -15.20
CA ALA A 201 -22.73 -10.11 -16.17
C ALA A 201 -24.02 -9.46 -15.63
N GLY A 202 -24.63 -10.06 -14.60
CA GLY A 202 -25.94 -9.65 -14.06
C GLY A 202 -27.13 -9.96 -14.97
N GLN A 203 -28.33 -9.84 -14.41
CA GLN A 203 -29.59 -9.96 -15.16
C GLN A 203 -29.97 -8.60 -15.73
N ARG A 204 -30.14 -8.50 -17.05
CA ARG A 204 -30.39 -7.23 -17.76
C ARG A 204 -31.87 -7.05 -18.09
N ASN A 205 -32.37 -5.84 -17.90
CA ASN A 205 -33.68 -5.39 -18.37
C ASN A 205 -33.53 -3.95 -18.89
N GLY A 206 -33.40 -3.79 -20.21
CA GLY A 206 -33.02 -2.52 -20.82
C GLY A 206 -31.67 -2.02 -20.30
N SER A 207 -31.62 -0.77 -19.81
CA SER A 207 -30.43 -0.17 -19.18
C SER A 207 -30.19 -0.63 -17.75
N SER A 208 -31.16 -1.31 -17.12
CA SER A 208 -31.05 -1.76 -15.74
C SER A 208 -30.38 -3.13 -15.67
N VAL A 209 -29.44 -3.29 -14.73
CA VAL A 209 -28.82 -4.58 -14.41
C VAL A 209 -29.04 -4.93 -12.94
N SER A 210 -29.38 -6.19 -12.67
CA SER A 210 -29.50 -6.75 -11.32
C SER A 210 -28.33 -7.69 -11.05
N LEU A 211 -27.57 -7.40 -10.00
CA LEU A 211 -26.35 -8.10 -9.59
C LEU A 211 -26.58 -8.80 -8.26
N ARG A 212 -26.23 -10.08 -8.17
CA ARG A 212 -26.37 -10.83 -6.92
C ARG A 212 -25.14 -10.62 -6.05
N ILE A 213 -25.33 -10.10 -4.84
CA ILE A 213 -24.23 -10.02 -3.87
C ILE A 213 -24.00 -11.42 -3.28
N PRO A 214 -22.76 -11.96 -3.32
CA PRO A 214 -22.47 -13.25 -2.69
C PRO A 214 -22.88 -13.27 -1.22
N ASN A 215 -23.53 -14.36 -0.79
CA ASN A 215 -23.86 -14.57 0.63
C ASN A 215 -22.67 -15.15 1.40
N ASN A 216 -21.52 -14.48 1.33
CA ASN A 216 -20.29 -14.87 2.01
C ASN A 216 -19.63 -13.62 2.61
N ARG A 217 -19.83 -13.45 3.92
CA ARG A 217 -19.34 -12.28 4.68
C ARG A 217 -17.82 -12.23 4.83
N ALA A 218 -17.12 -13.36 4.66
CA ALA A 218 -15.66 -13.41 4.69
C ALA A 218 -15.07 -12.91 3.36
N ALA A 219 -15.70 -13.24 2.24
CA ALA A 219 -15.29 -12.77 0.91
C ALA A 219 -15.72 -11.31 0.69
N VAL A 220 -16.99 -11.01 0.95
CA VAL A 220 -17.58 -9.68 0.87
C VAL A 220 -17.68 -9.14 2.29
N THR A 221 -16.60 -8.60 2.83
CA THR A 221 -16.60 -7.94 4.14
C THR A 221 -17.59 -6.78 4.19
N PRO A 222 -18.13 -6.42 5.37
CA PRO A 222 -18.93 -5.20 5.50
C PRO A 222 -18.08 -3.97 5.16
N GLY A 223 -18.67 -2.99 4.48
CA GLY A 223 -18.00 -1.73 4.18
C GLY A 223 -18.30 -1.20 2.78
N PHE A 224 -17.46 -0.27 2.33
CA PHE A 224 -17.62 0.42 1.05
C PHE A 224 -16.80 -0.21 -0.06
N TYR A 225 -17.41 -0.28 -1.24
CA TYR A 225 -16.83 -0.85 -2.45
C TYR A 225 -17.03 0.09 -3.63
N TYR A 226 -16.06 0.12 -4.52
CA TYR A 226 -16.24 0.58 -5.89
C TYR A 226 -16.97 -0.50 -6.68
N LEU A 227 -18.12 -0.16 -7.25
CA LEU A 227 -18.78 -0.95 -8.28
C LEU A 227 -18.31 -0.47 -9.66
N PHE A 228 -17.62 -1.33 -10.38
CA PHE A 228 -17.21 -1.10 -11.76
C PHE A 228 -17.97 -2.02 -12.72
N GLY A 229 -18.34 -1.48 -13.89
CA GLY A 229 -18.63 -2.30 -15.08
C GLY A 229 -17.36 -2.46 -15.91
N ILE A 230 -16.99 -3.70 -16.23
CA ILE A 230 -15.76 -4.04 -16.95
C ILE A 230 -16.10 -4.39 -18.40
N SER A 231 -15.45 -3.76 -19.36
CA SER A 231 -15.63 -4.11 -20.78
C SER A 231 -14.98 -5.45 -21.13
N PRO A 232 -15.30 -6.05 -22.29
CA PRO A 232 -14.61 -7.25 -22.77
C PRO A 232 -13.09 -7.08 -22.94
N LYS A 233 -12.61 -5.83 -23.06
CA LYS A 233 -11.17 -5.50 -23.13
C LYS A 233 -10.57 -5.14 -21.76
N GLY A 234 -11.30 -5.38 -20.67
CA GLY A 234 -10.85 -5.08 -19.31
C GLY A 234 -10.94 -3.60 -18.92
N VAL A 235 -11.58 -2.73 -19.71
CA VAL A 235 -11.69 -1.30 -19.41
C VAL A 235 -12.77 -1.08 -18.33
N PRO A 236 -12.45 -0.52 -17.16
CA PRO A 236 -13.44 -0.26 -16.12
C PRO A 236 -14.23 1.03 -16.40
N SER A 237 -15.50 1.06 -16.02
CA SER A 237 -16.29 2.29 -15.91
C SER A 237 -15.69 3.26 -14.89
N VAL A 238 -16.24 4.47 -14.75
CA VAL A 238 -16.09 5.18 -13.47
C VAL A 238 -16.97 4.45 -12.46
N ALA A 239 -16.45 4.25 -11.25
CA ALA A 239 -17.16 3.53 -10.20
C ALA A 239 -18.26 4.37 -9.55
N THR A 240 -19.30 3.68 -9.13
CA THR A 240 -20.19 4.15 -8.06
C THR A 240 -19.69 3.56 -6.73
N ILE A 241 -19.92 4.25 -5.60
CA ILE A 241 -19.59 3.71 -4.27
C ILE A 241 -20.84 3.02 -3.71
N VAL A 242 -20.69 1.76 -3.30
CA VAL A 242 -21.75 0.93 -2.73
C VAL A 242 -21.33 0.41 -1.37
N GLN A 243 -22.19 0.57 -0.37
CA GLN A 243 -22.00 -0.04 0.94
C GLN A 243 -22.63 -1.45 0.97
N VAL A 244 -21.84 -2.46 1.32
CA VAL A 244 -22.37 -3.80 1.60
C VAL A 244 -22.38 -4.01 3.11
N ALA A 245 -23.55 -4.29 3.67
CA ALA A 245 -23.74 -4.50 5.10
C ALA A 245 -25.07 -5.22 5.36
N ASP A 246 -25.41 -5.39 6.64
CA ASP A 246 -26.70 -5.93 7.04
C ASP A 246 -27.82 -4.89 6.84
N ARG A 247 -29.07 -5.36 6.68
CA ARG A 247 -30.21 -4.49 6.32
C ARG A 247 -30.47 -3.38 7.34
N HIS A 248 -30.10 -3.59 8.60
CA HIS A 248 -30.36 -2.64 9.68
C HIS A 248 -29.45 -1.39 9.63
N TYR A 249 -28.42 -1.39 8.78
CA TYR A 249 -27.57 -0.21 8.54
C TYR A 249 -28.13 0.73 7.48
N PHE A 250 -29.26 0.39 6.84
CA PHE A 250 -29.80 1.15 5.72
C PHE A 250 -31.16 1.75 6.08
N THR A 251 -31.32 3.04 5.81
CA THR A 251 -32.60 3.75 5.96
C THR A 251 -33.12 4.17 4.59
N GLY A 252 -34.18 3.52 4.13
CA GLY A 252 -34.81 3.83 2.84
C GLY A 252 -33.97 3.44 1.62
N ALA A 253 -34.49 3.73 0.43
CA ALA A 253 -33.78 3.53 -0.83
C ALA A 253 -32.88 4.75 -1.11
N SER A 254 -31.62 4.51 -1.45
CA SER A 254 -30.68 5.56 -1.86
C SER A 254 -29.90 5.13 -3.10
N SER A 255 -29.57 6.10 -3.96
CA SER A 255 -28.77 5.89 -5.16
C SER A 255 -27.35 6.46 -5.00
N ALA A 256 -26.40 5.85 -5.70
CA ALA A 256 -25.04 6.35 -5.86
C ALA A 256 -24.80 6.69 -7.33
N THR A 257 -24.14 7.81 -7.58
CA THR A 257 -23.70 8.23 -8.93
C THR A 257 -22.21 7.94 -9.11
N PRO A 258 -21.72 7.86 -10.35
CA PRO A 258 -20.28 7.73 -10.60
C PRO A 258 -19.49 8.85 -9.92
N VAL A 259 -18.36 8.52 -9.31
CA VAL A 259 -17.55 9.49 -8.57
C VAL A 259 -16.72 10.33 -9.52
N GLY A 260 -17.19 11.54 -9.81
CA GLY A 260 -16.45 12.51 -10.62
C GLY A 260 -15.32 13.16 -9.84
N LEU A 261 -14.07 12.75 -10.07
CA LEU A 261 -12.91 13.33 -9.38
C LEU A 261 -12.67 14.81 -9.72
N ALA A 262 -12.98 15.23 -10.96
CA ALA A 262 -12.84 16.63 -11.40
C ALA A 262 -13.94 17.56 -10.86
N THR A 263 -15.07 17.00 -10.41
CA THR A 263 -16.22 17.76 -9.92
C THR A 263 -16.32 17.76 -8.39
N GLN A 264 -15.40 17.06 -7.71
CA GLN A 264 -15.28 17.08 -6.25
C GLN A 264 -14.75 18.44 -5.80
N LYS A 265 -15.64 19.27 -5.24
CA LYS A 265 -15.21 20.45 -4.49
C LYS A 265 -14.68 19.97 -3.14
N LEU A 266 -13.51 20.47 -2.74
CA LEU A 266 -13.04 20.30 -1.37
C LEU A 266 -14.15 20.83 -0.46
N ARG A 267 -14.77 19.97 0.35
CA ARG A 267 -15.58 20.44 1.47
C ARG A 267 -14.57 21.00 2.46
N THR A 268 -14.24 22.28 2.32
CA THR A 268 -13.58 22.99 3.41
C THR A 268 -14.56 22.92 4.57
N SER A 269 -14.26 22.09 5.57
CA SER A 269 -14.82 22.34 6.89
C SER A 269 -14.49 23.79 7.19
N SER A 270 -15.50 24.60 7.50
CA SER A 270 -15.33 25.99 7.88
C SER A 270 -14.58 26.06 9.21
N ALA A 271 -13.26 25.86 9.17
CA ALA A 271 -12.24 26.23 10.14
C ALA A 271 -10.91 25.59 9.68
N GLY A 272 -9.94 26.42 9.29
CA GLY A 272 -8.56 26.02 9.03
C GLY A 272 -8.23 25.80 7.56
N SER A 273 -7.64 26.81 6.93
CA SER A 273 -6.90 26.68 5.69
C SER A 273 -5.88 25.55 5.79
N ILE A 274 -5.98 24.52 4.95
CA ILE A 274 -4.85 23.63 4.70
C ILE A 274 -3.84 24.45 3.89
N THR A 275 -2.93 25.13 4.58
CA THR A 275 -1.78 25.76 3.96
C THR A 275 -0.90 24.64 3.43
N ALA A 276 -0.80 24.50 2.11
CA ALA A 276 0.22 23.65 1.50
C ALA A 276 1.57 24.05 2.11
N VAL A 277 2.29 23.09 2.69
CA VAL A 277 3.65 23.33 3.19
C VAL A 277 4.50 23.69 1.97
N GLN A 278 4.76 24.98 1.79
CA GLN A 278 5.76 25.44 0.85
C GLN A 278 7.08 24.78 1.26
N GLN A 279 7.70 24.06 0.34
CA GLN A 279 9.03 23.52 0.51
C GLN A 279 9.92 24.68 1.02
N PRO A 280 10.60 24.58 2.17
CA PRO A 280 11.47 25.65 2.60
C PRO A 280 12.54 25.83 1.52
N ALA A 281 12.61 27.02 0.94
CA ALA A 281 13.69 27.40 0.05
C ALA A 281 15.01 27.09 0.79
N SER A 282 15.92 26.39 0.12
CA SER A 282 17.24 26.06 0.65
C SER A 282 17.95 27.35 1.07
N ALA A 283 17.93 27.66 2.36
CA ALA A 283 18.68 28.77 2.89
C ALA A 283 20.19 28.45 2.78
N PRO A 284 21.02 29.36 2.24
CA PRO A 284 22.46 29.14 2.27
C PRO A 284 22.92 29.04 3.72
N ARG A 285 23.59 27.93 4.03
CA ARG A 285 24.05 27.56 5.37
C ARG A 285 25.01 28.63 5.90
N ALA A 286 24.55 29.45 6.85
CA ALA A 286 25.44 30.32 7.61
C ALA A 286 26.41 29.44 8.43
N ALA A 287 27.72 29.68 8.27
CA ALA A 287 28.75 29.00 9.03
C ALA A 287 28.59 29.29 10.53
N LYS A 288 28.17 28.30 11.32
CA LYS A 288 28.21 28.39 12.78
C LYS A 288 29.66 28.24 13.25
N LYS A 289 30.22 29.32 13.81
CA LYS A 289 31.42 29.28 14.66
C LYS A 289 31.15 28.34 15.85
N THR A 290 32.11 27.47 16.12
CA THR A 290 32.18 26.61 17.30
C THR A 290 32.29 27.46 18.56
N ALA A 291 31.46 27.18 19.57
CA ALA A 291 31.64 27.66 20.94
C ALA A 291 31.40 26.48 21.89
N ALA A 292 32.36 26.28 22.78
CA ALA A 292 32.44 25.16 23.72
C ALA A 292 31.30 25.17 24.77
N ALA A 293 31.00 23.97 25.29
CA ALA A 293 29.96 23.73 26.29
C ALA A 293 30.23 24.45 27.62
N PRO A 294 29.19 24.93 28.33
CA PRO A 294 29.35 25.42 29.69
C PRO A 294 29.27 24.28 30.72
N VAL A 295 30.16 24.36 31.70
CA VAL A 295 30.13 23.64 32.97
C VAL A 295 29.36 24.48 33.99
N SER A 296 28.49 23.86 34.80
CA SER A 296 27.97 24.41 36.07
C SER A 296 27.48 23.24 36.94
N THR A 297 28.21 22.81 37.97
CA THR A 297 28.11 23.18 39.41
C THR A 297 26.76 22.92 40.09
N GLU A 298 26.82 22.12 41.16
CA GLU A 298 25.74 21.60 42.02
C GLU A 298 24.85 22.66 42.68
N ALA A 299 23.59 22.27 42.95
CA ALA A 299 22.80 22.76 44.07
C ALA A 299 21.90 21.62 44.62
N ASN A 300 22.06 21.32 45.90
CA ASN A 300 21.27 20.37 46.70
C ASN A 300 19.83 20.86 46.94
N LEU A 301 18.86 19.94 46.97
CA LEU A 301 17.79 19.86 47.99
C LEU A 301 17.03 18.53 47.91
N ALA A 302 16.75 17.97 49.09
CA ALA A 302 16.40 16.59 49.40
C ALA A 302 14.93 16.19 49.15
N SER A 303 14.67 14.89 48.94
CA SER A 303 13.86 14.04 49.86
C SER A 303 13.60 12.64 49.27
N ASP A 304 14.00 11.62 50.03
CA ASP A 304 13.38 10.30 50.24
C ASP A 304 12.98 9.42 49.05
N VAL A 305 13.78 8.38 48.78
CA VAL A 305 13.33 6.96 48.87
C VAL A 305 14.54 6.08 49.23
N THR A 306 14.40 5.35 50.34
CA THR A 306 15.34 4.36 50.91
C THR A 306 15.55 3.12 50.02
N VAL A 307 16.82 2.74 49.81
CA VAL A 307 17.22 1.39 49.35
C VAL A 307 18.12 0.76 50.44
N PRO A 308 17.89 -0.49 50.88
CA PRO A 308 18.67 -1.10 51.96
C PRO A 308 20.11 -1.41 51.54
N THR A 309 21.03 -1.19 52.46
CA THR A 309 22.48 -1.38 52.34
C THR A 309 22.92 -2.83 52.57
N GLY A 310 23.84 -3.31 51.74
CA GLY A 310 24.59 -4.55 51.92
C GLY A 310 26.03 -4.37 51.42
N LYS A 311 27.00 -4.84 52.23
CA LYS A 311 28.45 -4.56 52.29
C LYS A 311 29.29 -4.71 50.99
N PRO A 312 30.48 -4.06 50.92
CA PRO A 312 31.34 -4.03 49.73
C PRO A 312 32.22 -5.28 49.61
N ILE A 313 32.48 -5.72 48.36
CA ILE A 313 33.49 -6.74 48.03
C ILE A 313 34.52 -6.10 47.08
N ALA A 314 35.80 -6.20 47.45
CA ALA A 314 36.97 -5.73 46.71
C ALA A 314 37.29 -6.62 45.48
N PRO A 315 38.16 -6.18 44.54
CA PRO A 315 38.10 -6.58 43.14
C PRO A 315 38.76 -7.93 42.87
N ALA A 316 38.12 -8.76 42.05
CA ALA A 316 38.70 -9.99 41.50
C ALA A 316 38.86 -9.89 39.97
N ARG A 317 40.02 -10.36 39.52
CA ARG A 317 40.55 -10.34 38.16
C ARG A 317 39.72 -11.17 37.17
N SER A 318 39.69 -10.66 35.93
CA SER A 318 39.66 -11.34 34.63
C SER A 318 39.08 -12.77 34.53
N SER A 319 37.96 -12.89 33.83
CA SER A 319 37.76 -13.96 32.84
C SER A 319 36.77 -13.49 31.78
N GLN A 320 37.16 -13.58 30.51
CA GLN A 320 36.29 -13.39 29.35
C GLN A 320 35.08 -14.33 29.45
N ALA A 321 33.87 -13.79 29.32
CA ALA A 321 32.67 -14.57 29.06
C ALA A 321 31.79 -13.81 28.07
N TRP A 322 31.52 -14.46 26.94
CA TRP A 322 30.61 -13.99 25.90
C TRP A 322 29.19 -13.96 26.43
N MET A 323 28.53 -12.79 26.39
CA MET A 323 27.11 -12.68 26.67
C MET A 323 26.34 -12.78 25.34
N ILE A 324 25.70 -13.93 25.13
CA ILE A 324 24.69 -14.11 24.07
C ILE A 324 23.41 -13.41 24.55
N VAL A 325 23.03 -12.33 23.87
CA VAL A 325 21.68 -11.76 24.00
C VAL A 325 20.83 -12.39 22.90
N LEU A 326 19.86 -13.22 23.32
CA LEU A 326 18.84 -13.76 22.43
C LEU A 326 17.81 -12.66 22.14
N ILE A 327 17.81 -12.10 20.93
CA ILE A 327 16.68 -11.37 20.37
C ILE A 327 16.02 -12.29 19.35
N ALA A 328 14.78 -12.67 19.63
CA ALA A 328 13.98 -13.52 18.76
C ALA A 328 13.63 -12.76 17.46
N LEU A 329 14.31 -13.09 16.35
CA LEU A 329 13.83 -12.82 15.00
C LEU A 329 13.03 -14.03 14.53
N MET A 330 11.70 -13.89 14.49
CA MET A 330 10.86 -14.77 13.69
C MET A 330 10.91 -14.30 12.23
N GLY A 331 11.58 -15.10 11.41
CA GLY A 331 11.67 -14.93 9.96
C GLY A 331 12.35 -16.13 9.30
N ALA A 332 11.74 -17.32 9.39
CA ALA A 332 12.03 -18.41 8.45
C ALA A 332 11.47 -18.00 7.08
N VAL A 333 12.17 -18.09 5.95
CA VAL A 333 12.70 -19.32 5.34
C VAL A 333 13.95 -19.02 4.52
N LEU A 334 15.10 -19.57 4.92
CA LEU A 334 16.22 -19.84 4.01
C LEU A 334 16.80 -21.21 4.37
N THR A 335 16.28 -22.27 3.76
CA THR A 335 16.86 -23.62 3.87
C THR A 335 17.25 -24.14 2.50
N ARG A 336 18.57 -24.21 2.29
CA ARG A 336 19.37 -25.24 1.59
C ARG A 336 20.48 -24.59 0.74
N ARG A 337 21.66 -24.34 1.36
CA ARG A 337 23.01 -24.46 0.73
C ARG A 337 24.18 -23.96 1.60
N ILE A 338 24.24 -24.29 2.89
CA ILE A 338 25.47 -24.06 3.69
C ILE A 338 25.73 -25.25 4.61
N TRP A 339 26.00 -26.42 4.02
CA TRP A 339 26.60 -27.57 4.72
C TRP A 339 27.46 -28.35 3.71
N SER A 340 28.61 -27.78 3.30
CA SER A 340 29.66 -28.57 2.63
C SER A 340 31.09 -28.00 2.73
N LEU A 341 31.40 -27.08 3.65
CA LEU A 341 32.74 -26.46 3.73
C LEU A 341 33.35 -26.44 5.14
N ALA A 342 33.00 -27.42 5.98
CA ALA A 342 33.65 -27.61 7.29
C ALA A 342 34.01 -29.08 7.56
N ARG A 343 34.45 -29.82 6.53
CA ARG A 343 35.27 -31.03 6.65
C ARG A 343 36.20 -31.15 5.44
N ARG A 344 37.32 -30.43 5.50
CA ARG A 344 38.64 -30.74 4.94
C ARG A 344 39.63 -29.75 5.51
#